data_AF-A0A4X1U2H2-F1
#
_entry.id   AF-A0A4X1U2H2-F1
#
_cell.length_a   1.000
_cell.length_b   1.000
_cell.length_c   1.000
_cell.angle_alpha   90.00
_cell.angle_beta   90.00
_cell.angle_gamma   90.00
#
_symmetry.space_group_name_H-M   'P 1'
#
loop_
_entity.id
_entity.type
_entity.pdbx_description
1 polymer ?
#
loop_
_entity_poly.entity_id
_entity_poly.type
_entity_poly.pdbx_seq_one_letter_code
_entity_poly.pdbx_strand_id
1 'polypeptide(L)'
;LQLNVIVVSETSPKIFPLTLGSSEPAGYVVIACLVRDFFPSEPLTVTWSPSREGVIVRNFPPAQAGGLYTMSSQLTLPVEQCPADQILKCQVQHLSKSSQSVNVPCKDPCPQCCKPSLSLQPPALADLLLGSNASLTCT
;
A
#
# COMPACT_ATOMS: atom_id res chain seq x y z
N LEU A 1 -35.63 26.96 10.71
CA LEU A 1 -34.59 25.92 10.88
C LEU A 1 -33.41 26.31 9.99
N GLN A 2 -32.32 26.84 10.56
CA GLN A 2 -31.09 27.07 9.81
C GLN A 2 -30.25 25.80 9.86
N LEU A 3 -30.05 25.15 8.72
CA LEU A 3 -29.07 24.06 8.58
C LEU A 3 -27.69 24.71 8.51
N ASN A 4 -26.89 24.57 9.57
CA ASN A 4 -25.46 24.84 9.50
C ASN A 4 -24.82 23.78 8.60
N VAL A 5 -24.57 24.13 7.34
CA VAL A 5 -23.76 23.32 6.44
C VAL A 5 -22.30 23.53 6.81
N ILE A 6 -21.71 22.54 7.48
CA ILE A 6 -20.25 22.51 7.66
C ILE A 6 -19.66 22.16 6.29
N VAL A 7 -19.04 23.13 5.62
CA VAL A 7 -18.30 22.89 4.38
C VAL A 7 -16.99 22.21 4.75
N VAL A 8 -16.94 20.89 4.64
CA VAL A 8 -15.69 20.12 4.79
C VAL A 8 -14.98 20.14 3.43
N SER A 9 -13.69 20.52 3.41
CA SER A 9 -12.95 20.65 2.15
C SER A 9 -12.62 19.29 1.55
N GLU A 10 -12.81 19.18 0.24
CA GLU A 10 -12.39 18.02 -0.52
C GLU A 10 -10.86 17.84 -0.48
N THR A 11 -10.41 16.60 -0.33
CA THR A 11 -8.99 16.25 -0.41
C THR A 11 -8.79 15.16 -1.45
N SER A 12 -7.88 15.41 -2.41
CA SER A 12 -7.51 14.47 -3.47
C SER A 12 -6.66 13.32 -2.90
N PRO A 13 -6.85 12.08 -3.37
CA PRO A 13 -6.14 10.93 -2.85
C PRO A 13 -4.64 10.96 -3.16
N LYS A 14 -3.87 10.34 -2.28
CA LYS A 14 -2.52 9.86 -2.56
C LYS A 14 -2.57 8.37 -2.86
N ILE A 15 -1.92 7.93 -3.93
CA ILE A 15 -1.96 6.53 -4.38
C ILE A 15 -0.56 5.93 -4.24
N PHE A 16 -0.47 4.78 -3.58
CA PHE A 16 0.78 4.07 -3.37
C PHE A 16 0.68 2.67 -3.97
N PRO A 17 1.72 2.19 -4.68
CA PRO A 17 1.75 0.82 -5.15
C PRO A 17 2.03 -0.11 -3.97
N LEU A 18 1.39 -1.28 -3.98
CA LEU A 18 1.65 -2.36 -3.05
C LEU A 18 1.97 -3.60 -3.88
N THR A 19 3.20 -4.08 -3.77
CA THR A 19 3.62 -5.34 -4.38
C THR A 19 3.87 -6.32 -3.24
N LEU A 20 3.28 -7.51 -3.33
CA LEU A 20 3.58 -8.57 -2.39
C LEU A 20 4.60 -9.49 -3.07
N GLY A 21 5.81 -9.59 -2.52
CA GLY A 21 6.76 -10.61 -2.94
C GLY A 21 6.12 -11.99 -2.80
N SER A 22 5.90 -12.69 -3.91
CA SER A 22 5.33 -14.03 -3.86
C SER A 22 6.38 -15.02 -3.34
N SER A 23 6.03 -15.74 -2.27
CA SER A 23 6.73 -16.97 -1.87
C SER A 23 5.79 -18.18 -1.84
N GLU A 24 4.71 -18.16 -2.65
CA GLU A 24 3.77 -19.28 -2.69
C GLU A 24 3.80 -20.06 -4.01
N PRO A 25 3.67 -21.40 -3.95
CA PRO A 25 3.69 -22.29 -5.11
C PRO A 25 2.39 -22.29 -5.93
N ALA A 26 1.46 -21.35 -5.70
CA ALA A 26 0.09 -21.41 -6.21
C ALA A 26 -0.13 -20.83 -7.63
N GLY A 27 0.90 -20.37 -8.33
CA GLY A 27 0.79 -19.91 -9.72
C GLY A 27 0.10 -18.55 -9.92
N TYR A 28 -0.14 -17.80 -8.85
CA TYR A 28 -0.72 -16.45 -8.88
C TYR A 28 0.16 -15.42 -8.18
N VAL A 29 0.04 -14.17 -8.62
CA VAL A 29 0.65 -13.00 -7.99
C VAL A 29 -0.47 -12.08 -7.52
N VAL A 30 -0.22 -11.40 -6.41
CA VAL A 30 -1.14 -10.38 -5.87
C VAL A 30 -0.40 -9.05 -5.82
N ILE A 31 -0.96 -8.07 -6.52
CA ILE A 31 -0.55 -6.68 -6.41
C ILE A 31 -1.73 -5.83 -5.97
N ALA A 32 -1.48 -4.63 -5.47
CA ALA A 32 -2.52 -3.73 -5.02
C ALA A 32 -2.10 -2.26 -5.15
N CYS A 33 -3.07 -1.37 -4.99
CA CYS A 33 -2.81 0.03 -4.72
C CYS A 33 -3.55 0.46 -3.45
N LEU A 34 -2.87 1.29 -2.66
CA LEU A 34 -3.40 1.93 -1.48
C LEU A 34 -3.77 3.37 -1.81
N VAL A 35 -5.02 3.75 -1.57
CA VAL A 35 -5.55 5.09 -1.80
C VAL A 35 -5.79 5.73 -0.44
N ARG A 36 -5.08 6.82 -0.12
CA ARG A 36 -5.12 7.46 1.21
C ARG A 36 -5.43 8.93 1.17
N ASP A 37 -5.78 9.44 2.35
CA ASP A 37 -5.92 10.86 2.67
C ASP A 37 -6.99 11.57 1.81
N PHE A 38 -8.05 10.85 1.39
CA PHE A 38 -9.09 11.45 0.54
C PHE A 38 -10.37 11.76 1.29
N PHE A 39 -11.10 12.76 0.81
CA PHE A 39 -12.42 13.13 1.34
C PHE A 39 -13.24 13.85 0.26
N PRO A 40 -14.54 13.57 0.10
CA PRO A 40 -15.36 12.57 0.81
C PRO A 40 -15.06 11.14 0.33
N SER A 41 -15.68 10.12 0.93
CA SER A 41 -15.43 8.71 0.58
C SER A 41 -15.89 8.33 -0.83
N GLU A 42 -16.90 9.02 -1.36
CA GLU A 42 -17.55 8.70 -2.63
C GLU A 42 -17.95 9.95 -3.42
N PRO A 43 -18.09 9.85 -4.76
CA PRO A 43 -17.75 8.67 -5.56
C PRO A 43 -16.24 8.47 -5.71
N LEU A 44 -15.83 7.20 -5.74
CA LEU A 44 -14.45 6.78 -5.96
C LEU A 44 -14.46 5.55 -6.87
N THR A 45 -13.74 5.63 -7.99
CA THR A 45 -13.62 4.51 -8.94
C THR A 45 -12.15 4.14 -9.08
N VAL A 46 -11.86 2.84 -9.01
CA VAL A 46 -10.51 2.30 -9.20
C VAL A 46 -10.53 1.32 -10.36
N THR A 47 -9.63 1.52 -11.32
CA THR A 47 -9.46 0.65 -12.49
C THR A 47 -8.01 0.22 -12.64
N TRP A 48 -7.81 -0.91 -13.30
CA TRP A 48 -6.49 -1.48 -13.58
C TRP A 48 -6.22 -1.47 -15.08
N SER A 49 -5.02 -1.05 -15.48
CA SER A 49 -4.61 -1.02 -16.88
C SER A 49 -3.21 -1.63 -17.09
N PRO A 50 -2.99 -2.39 -18.17
CA PRO A 50 -4.01 -2.86 -19.12
C PRO A 50 -4.98 -3.84 -18.46
N SER A 51 -6.23 -3.85 -18.95
CA SER A 51 -7.18 -4.92 -18.57
C SER A 51 -6.68 -6.25 -19.15
N ARG A 52 -6.88 -7.33 -18.41
CA ARG A 52 -6.43 -8.68 -18.78
C ARG A 52 -7.50 -9.70 -18.46
N GLU A 53 -7.50 -10.82 -19.18
CA GLU A 53 -8.40 -11.93 -18.89
C GLU A 53 -7.87 -12.80 -17.74
N GLY A 54 -8.78 -13.40 -16.98
CA GLY A 54 -8.44 -14.28 -15.87
C GLY A 54 -7.83 -13.57 -14.65
N VAL A 55 -7.91 -12.23 -14.58
CA VAL A 55 -7.54 -11.47 -13.39
C VAL A 55 -8.76 -11.19 -12.51
N ILE A 56 -8.53 -11.06 -11.21
CA ILE A 56 -9.58 -10.79 -10.23
C ILE A 56 -9.26 -9.46 -9.55
N VAL A 57 -10.17 -8.49 -9.66
CA VAL A 57 -10.09 -7.20 -8.97
C VAL A 57 -10.97 -7.25 -7.72
N ARG A 58 -10.40 -6.89 -6.57
CA ARG A 58 -11.13 -6.79 -5.30
C ARG A 58 -10.89 -5.41 -4.68
N ASN A 59 -11.95 -4.61 -4.62
CA ASN A 59 -11.94 -3.32 -3.95
C ASN A 59 -12.36 -3.49 -2.49
N PHE A 60 -11.49 -3.11 -1.56
CA PHE A 60 -11.81 -3.04 -0.14
C PHE A 60 -12.46 -1.69 0.14
N PRO A 61 -13.52 -1.63 0.98
CA PRO A 61 -14.24 -0.39 1.22
C PRO A 61 -13.38 0.65 1.96
N PRO A 62 -13.66 1.95 1.80
CA PRO A 62 -12.99 3.00 2.55
C PRO A 62 -13.20 2.90 4.06
N ALA A 63 -12.11 3.04 4.82
CA ALA A 63 -12.12 3.21 6.26
C ALA A 63 -11.72 4.65 6.62
N GLN A 64 -12.36 5.21 7.64
CA GLN A 64 -12.09 6.57 8.10
C GLN A 64 -11.08 6.57 9.25
N ALA A 65 -10.08 7.44 9.16
CA ALA A 65 -9.14 7.72 10.23
C ALA A 65 -8.79 9.22 10.22
N GLY A 66 -8.97 9.90 11.36
CA GLY A 66 -8.61 11.32 11.47
C GLY A 66 -9.36 12.25 10.50
N GLY A 67 -10.60 11.92 10.15
CA GLY A 67 -11.42 12.74 9.23
C GLY A 67 -11.21 12.45 7.74
N LEU A 68 -10.19 11.69 7.38
CA LEU A 68 -9.90 11.30 5.99
C LEU A 68 -10.17 9.80 5.78
N TYR A 69 -10.34 9.41 4.52
CA TYR A 69 -10.58 8.03 4.12
C TYR A 69 -9.34 7.39 3.52
N THR A 70 -9.20 6.08 3.73
CA THR A 70 -8.29 5.24 2.96
C THR A 70 -8.97 3.95 2.52
N MET A 71 -8.64 3.46 1.32
CA MET A 71 -9.12 2.20 0.76
C MET A 71 -8.00 1.49 -0.02
N SER A 72 -8.21 0.24 -0.38
CA SER A 72 -7.28 -0.49 -1.25
C SER A 72 -8.02 -1.22 -2.37
N SER A 73 -7.38 -1.32 -3.52
CA SER A 73 -7.79 -2.21 -4.61
C SER A 73 -6.71 -3.24 -4.84
N GLN A 74 -7.10 -4.51 -4.85
CA GLN A 74 -6.22 -5.65 -5.07
C GLN A 74 -6.48 -6.24 -6.46
N LEU A 75 -5.43 -6.61 -7.16
CA LEU A 75 -5.44 -7.35 -8.41
C LEU A 75 -4.71 -8.68 -8.21
N THR A 76 -5.43 -9.78 -8.38
CA THR A 76 -4.87 -11.13 -8.43
C THR A 76 -4.76 -11.56 -9.89
N LEU A 77 -3.59 -12.01 -10.31
CA LEU A 77 -3.31 -12.38 -11.69
C LEU A 77 -2.44 -13.64 -11.77
N PRO A 78 -2.59 -14.47 -12.82
CA PRO A 78 -1.69 -15.59 -13.05
C PRO A 78 -0.24 -15.12 -13.15
N VAL A 79 0.71 -15.91 -12.63
CA VAL A 79 2.13 -15.56 -12.59
C VAL A 79 2.70 -15.24 -13.99
N GLU A 80 2.20 -15.90 -15.03
CA GLU A 80 2.65 -15.68 -16.42
C GLU A 80 2.24 -14.33 -16.99
N GLN A 81 1.24 -13.68 -16.37
CA GLN A 81 0.81 -12.32 -16.72
C GLN A 81 1.57 -11.25 -15.92
N CYS A 82 2.47 -11.65 -15.02
CA CYS A 82 3.19 -10.77 -14.09
C CYS A 82 4.71 -11.06 -14.05
N PRO A 83 5.41 -11.07 -15.21
CA PRO A 83 6.87 -11.24 -15.21
C PRO A 83 7.58 -10.07 -14.51
N ALA A 84 8.88 -10.23 -14.23
CA ALA A 84 9.64 -9.33 -13.35
C ALA A 84 9.66 -7.85 -13.81
N ASP A 85 9.65 -7.63 -15.11
CA ASP A 85 9.65 -6.33 -15.78
C ASP A 85 8.24 -5.77 -16.03
N GLN A 86 7.20 -6.55 -15.72
CA GLN A 86 5.82 -6.13 -15.91
C GLN A 86 5.41 -5.08 -14.88
N ILE A 87 4.81 -4.02 -15.41
CA ILE A 87 4.21 -2.93 -14.64
C ILE A 87 2.75 -2.81 -15.04
N LEU A 88 1.85 -2.86 -14.07
CA LEU A 88 0.44 -2.50 -14.26
C LEU A 88 0.20 -1.11 -13.68
N LYS A 89 -0.91 -0.45 -14.04
CA LYS A 89 -1.31 0.82 -13.46
C LYS A 89 -2.61 0.68 -12.73
N CYS A 90 -2.63 1.14 -11.48
CA CYS A 90 -3.86 1.42 -10.76
C CYS A 90 -4.24 2.88 -11.02
N GLN A 91 -5.43 3.09 -11.57
CA GLN A 91 -5.98 4.40 -11.89
C GLN A 91 -7.14 4.68 -10.93
N VAL A 92 -7.11 5.84 -10.29
CA VAL A 92 -8.10 6.24 -9.29
C VAL A 92 -8.74 7.53 -9.76
N GLN A 93 -10.06 7.49 -9.89
CA GLN A 93 -10.88 8.67 -10.11
C GLN A 93 -11.65 8.96 -8.82
N HIS A 94 -11.35 10.10 -8.21
CA HIS A 94 -12.03 10.59 -7.02
C HIS A 94 -12.93 11.76 -7.41
N LEU A 95 -14.21 11.63 -7.10
CA LEU A 95 -15.26 12.50 -7.64
C LEU A 95 -15.25 12.54 -9.17
N SER A 96 -15.78 13.60 -9.77
CA SER A 96 -15.73 13.84 -11.22
C SER A 96 -14.42 14.50 -11.68
N LYS A 97 -13.32 14.32 -10.93
CA LYS A 97 -12.00 14.89 -11.27
C LYS A 97 -11.22 13.98 -12.21
N SER A 98 -10.10 14.49 -12.70
CA SER A 98 -9.16 13.74 -13.53
C SER A 98 -8.58 12.55 -12.76
N SER A 99 -8.48 11.39 -13.40
CA SER A 99 -7.89 10.21 -12.79
C SER A 99 -6.39 10.38 -12.51
N GLN A 100 -5.97 9.97 -11.32
CA GLN A 100 -4.56 9.83 -10.95
C GLN A 100 -4.15 8.37 -11.19
N SER A 101 -2.89 8.11 -11.56
CA SER A 101 -2.40 6.76 -11.83
C SER A 101 -1.09 6.51 -11.11
N VAL A 102 -0.91 5.28 -10.61
CA VAL A 102 0.37 4.82 -10.09
C VAL A 102 0.80 3.54 -10.80
N ASN A 103 2.10 3.44 -11.08
CA ASN A 103 2.71 2.23 -11.60
C ASN A 103 2.88 1.23 -10.45
N VAL A 104 2.36 0.02 -10.62
CA VAL A 104 2.43 -1.09 -9.67
C VAL A 104 3.25 -2.21 -10.31
N PRO A 105 4.52 -2.38 -9.90
CA PRO A 105 5.38 -3.42 -10.45
C PRO A 105 4.97 -4.81 -9.92
N CYS A 106 5.17 -5.83 -10.76
CA CYS A 106 4.87 -7.23 -10.42
C CYS A 106 5.85 -7.83 -9.40
N LYS A 107 7.08 -7.33 -9.35
CA LYS A 107 8.06 -7.66 -8.32
C LYS A 107 8.44 -6.40 -7.57
N ASP A 108 8.73 -6.54 -6.28
CA ASP A 108 9.32 -5.44 -5.55
C ASP A 108 10.59 -4.99 -6.27
N PRO A 109 10.75 -3.67 -6.53
CA PRO A 109 11.90 -3.13 -7.27
C PRO A 109 13.25 -3.47 -6.65
N CYS A 110 13.30 -4.01 -5.42
CA CYS A 110 14.56 -4.45 -4.87
C CYS A 110 14.55 -5.81 -4.15
N PRO A 111 14.89 -6.89 -4.88
CA PRO A 111 15.32 -8.15 -4.27
C PRO A 111 16.69 -8.04 -3.58
N GLN A 112 17.49 -7.00 -3.88
CA GLN A 112 18.89 -6.88 -3.44
C GLN A 112 19.25 -5.59 -2.67
N CYS A 113 18.37 -4.59 -2.56
CA CYS A 113 18.68 -3.32 -1.84
C CYS A 113 18.51 -3.45 -0.32
N CYS A 114 17.72 -4.42 0.13
CA CYS A 114 17.45 -4.65 1.54
C CYS A 114 17.96 -6.02 1.92
N LYS A 115 19.29 -6.23 1.88
CA LYS A 115 19.90 -7.19 2.80
C LYS A 115 20.14 -6.43 4.10
N PRO A 116 19.16 -6.34 5.02
CA PRO A 116 19.42 -5.71 6.29
C PRO A 116 20.60 -6.43 6.93
N SER A 117 21.65 -5.69 7.26
CA SER A 117 22.65 -6.19 8.19
C SER A 117 22.04 -6.04 9.56
N LEU A 118 21.91 -7.15 10.28
CA LEU A 118 21.34 -7.18 11.61
C LEU A 118 22.46 -7.50 12.60
N SER A 119 22.76 -6.58 13.49
CA SER A 119 23.66 -6.84 14.62
C SER A 119 22.90 -6.67 15.93
N LEU A 120 22.95 -7.70 16.77
CA LEU A 120 22.44 -7.65 18.13
C LEU A 120 23.62 -7.45 19.07
N GLN A 121 23.65 -6.29 19.70
CA GLN A 121 24.67 -5.93 20.67
C GLN A 121 24.14 -6.14 22.08
N PRO A 122 24.87 -6.87 22.95
CA PRO A 122 24.49 -7.05 24.34
C PRO A 122 24.61 -5.73 25.11
N PRO A 123 23.96 -5.60 26.28
CA PRO A 123 24.14 -4.45 27.16
C PRO A 123 25.60 -4.31 27.59
N ALA A 124 26.04 -3.09 27.92
CA ALA A 124 27.36 -2.89 28.47
C ALA A 124 27.49 -3.62 29.83
N LEU A 125 28.65 -4.21 30.09
CA LEU A 125 28.89 -4.95 31.34
C LEU A 125 28.71 -4.04 32.58
N ALA A 126 29.06 -2.76 32.48
CA ALA A 126 28.85 -1.79 33.55
C ALA A 126 27.36 -1.68 33.96
N ASP A 127 26.44 -1.71 32.99
CA ASP A 127 25.01 -1.64 33.26
C ASP A 127 24.48 -2.91 33.93
N LEU A 128 25.04 -4.07 33.54
CA LEU A 128 24.72 -5.35 34.18
C LEU A 128 25.25 -5.45 35.62
N LEU A 129 26.46 -4.92 35.87
CA LEU A 129 27.10 -5.00 37.18
C LEU A 129 26.53 -4.01 38.19
N LEU A 130 26.03 -2.86 37.72
CA LEU A 130 25.43 -1.83 38.56
C LEU A 130 23.92 -2.05 38.80
N GLY A 131 23.32 -3.07 38.19
CA GLY A 131 21.89 -3.36 38.30
C GLY A 131 20.99 -2.25 37.73
N SER A 132 21.48 -1.52 36.72
CA SER A 132 20.74 -0.46 36.03
C SER A 132 19.83 -1.03 34.94
N ASN A 133 19.23 -0.16 34.11
CA ASN A 133 18.43 -0.57 32.97
C ASN A 133 19.32 -1.14 31.87
N ALA A 134 19.25 -2.46 31.65
CA ALA A 134 19.92 -3.14 30.55
C ALA A 134 19.08 -3.07 29.26
N SER A 135 19.69 -2.66 28.14
CA SER A 135 19.04 -2.66 26.82
C SER A 135 19.86 -3.44 25.78
N LEU A 136 19.14 -4.12 24.88
CA LEU A 136 19.71 -4.75 23.70
C LEU A 136 19.63 -3.76 22.53
N THR A 137 20.72 -3.57 21.82
CA THR A 137 20.72 -2.71 20.63
C THR A 137 20.66 -3.56 19.38
N CYS A 138 19.73 -3.21 18.50
CA CYS A 138 19.53 -3.83 17.20
C CYS A 138 19.86 -2.79 16.13
N THR A 139 20.92 -3.01 15.35
CA THR A 139 21.38 -2.12 14.26
C THR A 139 21.34 -2.82 12.92
#